data_AF-A0A3M1BU19-F1
#
_entry.id   AF-A0A3M1BU19-F1
#
_cell.length_a   1.000
_cell.length_b   1.000
_cell.length_c   1.000
_cell.angle_alpha   90.00
_cell.angle_beta   90.00
_cell.angle_gamma   90.00
#
_symmetry.space_group_name_H-M   'P 1'
#
loop_
_entity.id
_entity.type
_entity.pdbx_description
1 polymer ?
#
loop_
_entity_poly.entity_id
_entity_poly.type
_entity_poly.pdbx_seq_one_letter_code
_entity_poly.pdbx_strand_id
1 'polypeptide(L)'
;PLGEDGMYCIVNGEPFLKHLKESAEGAKAVIAWGSCASWGCVQAAKPNPTTAVPIHKVITGKPIIKVPGCPPIAEVMTGVIMHLVLFDSIPPLDSQGRPKQFYGNRIHDTCYRRAFFNAGQFVERFDDEGAKKGWCLYKVGCRGPTTYNSCGNIRWYNGLSYPIQAGHGCIGCSEDNFWDNGPFYHRLTTIPVPSVEANADKVGMAVAAAAAAGAVVHGVISKLRSKPNRGGE
;
A
#
# COMPACT_ATOMS: atom_id res chain seq x y z
N PRO A 1 -20.63 17.21 6.88
CA PRO A 1 -20.18 17.65 8.23
C PRO A 1 -21.39 17.67 9.16
N LEU A 2 -21.20 17.40 10.45
CA LEU A 2 -22.29 17.39 11.44
C LEU A 2 -22.18 18.50 12.50
N GLY A 3 -21.01 19.15 12.64
CA GLY A 3 -20.85 20.28 13.56
C GLY A 3 -21.63 21.52 13.11
N GLU A 4 -21.91 22.42 14.06
CA GLU A 4 -22.68 23.67 13.83
C GLU A 4 -24.01 23.40 13.09
N ASP A 5 -24.79 22.44 13.57
CA ASP A 5 -26.05 21.98 12.95
C ASP A 5 -25.92 21.60 11.45
N GLY A 6 -24.73 21.20 11.02
CA GLY A 6 -24.41 20.84 9.63
C GLY A 6 -24.05 22.02 8.73
N MET A 7 -23.99 23.24 9.26
CA MET A 7 -23.79 24.49 8.49
C MET A 7 -22.35 24.73 8.02
N TYR A 8 -21.40 23.84 8.33
CA TYR A 8 -20.10 23.85 7.67
C TYR A 8 -20.17 23.56 6.16
N CYS A 9 -21.29 23.03 5.65
CA CYS A 9 -21.54 22.88 4.21
C CYS A 9 -22.99 23.25 3.90
N ILE A 10 -23.18 24.41 3.28
CA ILE A 10 -24.50 25.02 3.02
C ILE A 10 -24.74 25.00 1.51
N VAL A 11 -25.91 24.51 1.11
CA VAL A 11 -26.39 24.56 -0.28
C VAL A 11 -27.79 25.13 -0.24
N ASN A 12 -28.03 26.20 -1.02
CA ASN A 12 -29.32 26.88 -1.08
C ASN A 12 -29.88 27.30 0.30
N GLY A 13 -29.00 27.77 1.20
CA GLY A 13 -29.39 28.18 2.56
C GLY A 13 -29.66 27.05 3.55
N GLU A 14 -29.51 25.78 3.16
CA GLU A 14 -29.80 24.62 4.00
C GLU A 14 -28.56 23.74 4.21
N PRO A 15 -28.48 22.98 5.31
CA PRO A 15 -27.40 22.01 5.53
C PRO A 15 -27.34 20.98 4.41
N PHE A 16 -26.14 20.71 3.86
CA PHE A 16 -25.94 19.71 2.80
C PHE A 16 -26.50 18.32 3.16
N LEU A 17 -26.51 17.96 4.45
CA LEU A 17 -27.07 16.69 4.91
C LEU A 17 -28.56 16.52 4.54
N LYS A 18 -29.33 17.60 4.49
CA LYS A 18 -30.74 17.57 4.08
C LYS A 18 -30.85 17.14 2.61
N HIS A 19 -30.17 17.88 1.72
CA HIS A 19 -30.10 17.56 0.28
C HIS A 19 -29.62 16.13 0.01
N LEU A 20 -28.62 15.66 0.77
CA LEU A 20 -28.10 14.31 0.67
C LEU A 20 -29.15 13.24 1.03
N LYS A 21 -29.90 13.44 2.12
CA LYS A 21 -30.95 12.50 2.55
C LYS A 21 -32.09 12.45 1.55
N GLU A 22 -32.59 13.61 1.12
CA GLU A 22 -33.66 13.72 0.12
C GLU A 22 -33.26 13.04 -1.20
N SER A 23 -32.02 13.26 -1.66
CA SER A 23 -31.50 12.60 -2.87
C SER A 23 -31.38 11.07 -2.72
N ALA A 24 -31.15 10.57 -1.50
CA ALA A 24 -30.99 9.14 -1.24
C ALA A 24 -32.33 8.39 -1.12
N GLU A 25 -33.44 9.06 -0.77
CA GLU A 25 -34.75 8.42 -0.56
C GLU A 25 -35.24 7.65 -1.79
N GLY A 26 -35.12 8.26 -2.97
CA GLY A 26 -35.52 7.64 -4.25
C GLY A 26 -34.46 6.73 -4.88
N ALA A 27 -33.24 6.65 -4.33
CA ALA A 27 -32.14 5.95 -4.98
C ALA A 27 -32.28 4.42 -4.88
N LYS A 28 -31.98 3.70 -5.98
CA LYS A 28 -31.82 2.23 -6.01
C LYS A 28 -30.60 1.78 -5.21
N ALA A 29 -29.50 2.53 -5.33
CA ALA A 29 -28.26 2.34 -4.59
C ALA A 29 -27.49 3.67 -4.53
N VAL A 30 -26.55 3.79 -3.59
CA VAL A 30 -25.67 4.96 -3.45
C VAL A 30 -24.23 4.54 -3.70
N ILE A 31 -23.53 5.26 -4.59
CA ILE A 31 -22.09 5.06 -4.78
C ILE A 31 -21.34 6.13 -3.98
N ALA A 32 -20.57 5.69 -2.98
CA ALA A 32 -19.74 6.54 -2.16
C ALA A 32 -18.36 6.72 -2.83
N TRP A 33 -18.25 7.73 -3.68
CA TRP A 33 -17.01 8.03 -4.41
C TRP A 33 -15.91 8.59 -3.52
N GLY A 34 -14.74 7.96 -3.63
CA GLY A 34 -13.52 8.37 -2.94
C GLY A 34 -13.55 8.10 -1.45
N SER A 35 -12.38 8.30 -0.84
CA SER A 35 -12.22 8.10 0.61
C SER A 35 -13.03 9.10 1.42
N CYS A 36 -13.42 10.26 0.85
CA CYS A 36 -14.29 11.23 1.51
C CYS A 36 -15.65 10.61 1.83
N ALA A 37 -16.36 10.12 0.80
CA ALA A 37 -17.67 9.54 0.98
C ALA A 37 -17.62 8.15 1.64
N SER A 38 -16.56 7.37 1.35
CA SER A 38 -16.39 6.03 1.90
C SER A 38 -16.06 6.03 3.39
N TRP A 39 -15.11 6.88 3.80
CA TRP A 39 -14.44 6.82 5.12
C TRP A 39 -14.35 8.16 5.87
N GLY A 40 -14.40 9.29 5.17
CA GLY A 40 -14.28 10.64 5.74
C GLY A 40 -13.07 11.40 5.21
N CYS A 41 -11.98 10.72 4.85
CA CYS A 41 -10.74 11.31 4.31
C CYS A 41 -10.14 12.43 5.17
N VAL A 42 -9.50 13.42 4.54
CA VAL A 42 -8.63 14.39 5.22
C VAL A 42 -9.41 15.29 6.18
N GLN A 43 -10.63 15.66 5.82
CA GLN A 43 -11.49 16.49 6.66
C GLN A 43 -11.97 15.78 7.93
N ALA A 44 -11.92 14.44 7.95
CA ALA A 44 -12.24 13.62 9.11
C ALA A 44 -11.01 13.18 9.91
N ALA A 45 -9.80 13.45 9.41
CA ALA A 45 -8.57 13.21 10.16
C ALA A 45 -8.50 14.10 11.41
N LYS A 46 -7.73 13.70 12.42
CA LYS A 46 -7.61 14.46 13.68
C LYS A 46 -7.21 15.93 13.41
N PRO A 47 -7.89 16.91 14.05
CA PRO A 47 -8.91 16.75 15.10
C PRO A 47 -10.37 16.67 14.60
N ASN A 48 -10.62 16.57 13.30
CA ASN A 48 -11.96 16.57 12.67
C ASN A 48 -12.84 17.77 13.09
N PRO A 49 -12.43 19.01 12.74
CA PRO A 49 -13.06 20.23 13.25
C PRO A 49 -14.51 20.43 12.80
N THR A 50 -14.94 19.78 11.72
CA THR A 50 -16.29 19.92 11.16
C THR A 50 -17.22 18.75 11.51
N THR A 51 -16.72 17.79 12.31
CA THR A 51 -17.39 16.51 12.58
C THR A 51 -17.82 15.84 11.27
N ALA A 52 -16.89 15.76 10.30
CA ALA A 52 -17.10 15.07 9.04
C ALA A 52 -17.26 13.57 9.29
N VAL A 53 -18.27 12.98 8.65
CA VAL A 53 -18.61 11.56 8.72
C VAL A 53 -18.82 10.99 7.32
N PRO A 54 -18.51 9.71 7.08
CA PRO A 54 -18.78 9.06 5.80
C PRO A 54 -20.27 8.79 5.57
N ILE A 55 -20.66 8.58 4.31
CA ILE A 55 -22.06 8.48 3.89
C ILE A 55 -22.81 7.35 4.61
N HIS A 56 -22.14 6.22 4.86
CA HIS A 56 -22.75 5.06 5.52
C HIS A 56 -23.11 5.29 6.99
N LYS A 57 -22.71 6.42 7.60
CA LYS A 57 -23.12 6.83 8.95
C LYS A 57 -24.39 7.70 8.95
N VAL A 58 -24.79 8.22 7.80
CA VAL A 58 -25.91 9.18 7.68
C VAL A 58 -27.02 8.70 6.75
N ILE A 59 -26.70 7.82 5.79
CA ILE A 59 -27.66 7.16 4.91
C ILE A 59 -27.80 5.70 5.35
N THR A 60 -29.02 5.29 5.67
CA THR A 60 -29.39 3.94 6.12
C THR A 60 -30.47 3.35 5.21
N GLY A 61 -30.60 2.02 5.18
CA GLY A 61 -31.67 1.35 4.40
C GLY A 61 -31.46 1.35 2.88
N LYS A 62 -30.31 1.84 2.39
CA LYS A 62 -29.91 1.80 0.98
C LYS A 62 -28.64 0.98 0.81
N PRO A 63 -28.48 0.20 -0.27
CA PRO A 63 -27.20 -0.38 -0.62
C PRO A 63 -26.16 0.72 -0.88
N ILE A 64 -24.99 0.63 -0.25
CA ILE A 64 -23.90 1.60 -0.39
C ILE A 64 -22.67 0.90 -0.96
N ILE A 65 -22.23 1.33 -2.14
CA ILE A 65 -21.03 0.86 -2.81
C ILE A 65 -19.90 1.83 -2.50
N LYS A 66 -18.91 1.40 -1.71
CA LYS A 66 -17.75 2.22 -1.39
C LYS A 66 -16.70 2.07 -2.47
N VAL A 67 -16.30 3.17 -3.09
CA VAL A 67 -15.22 3.17 -4.08
C VAL A 67 -14.11 4.11 -3.58
N PRO A 68 -13.30 3.68 -2.60
CA PRO A 68 -12.35 4.54 -1.93
C PRO A 68 -11.07 4.79 -2.75
N GLY A 69 -10.28 5.75 -2.29
CA GLY A 69 -9.13 6.32 -3.00
C GLY A 69 -9.20 7.84 -2.95
N CYS A 70 -8.04 8.51 -2.92
CA CYS A 70 -7.96 9.96 -2.87
C CYS A 70 -7.19 10.52 -4.09
N PRO A 71 -7.78 10.48 -5.31
CA PRO A 71 -9.08 9.91 -5.67
C PRO A 71 -9.03 8.40 -5.98
N PRO A 72 -10.15 7.73 -6.33
CA PRO A 72 -10.13 6.44 -6.99
C PRO A 72 -9.59 6.57 -8.43
N ILE A 73 -9.11 5.46 -9.00
CA ILE A 73 -8.65 5.40 -10.39
C ILE A 73 -9.86 5.64 -11.33
N ALA A 74 -9.69 6.44 -12.38
CA ALA A 74 -10.79 6.80 -13.28
C ALA A 74 -11.44 5.58 -13.94
N GLU A 75 -10.63 4.63 -14.40
CA GLU A 75 -11.07 3.37 -15.02
C GLU A 75 -11.82 2.47 -14.03
N VAL A 76 -11.49 2.55 -12.73
CA VAL A 76 -12.24 1.87 -11.66
C VAL A 76 -13.61 2.51 -11.48
N MET A 77 -13.69 3.86 -11.47
CA MET A 77 -14.96 4.58 -11.36
C MET A 77 -15.89 4.23 -12.53
N THR A 78 -15.36 4.33 -13.75
CA THR A 78 -16.10 3.95 -14.97
C THR A 78 -16.50 2.47 -14.93
N GLY A 79 -15.62 1.58 -14.50
CA GLY A 79 -15.91 0.14 -14.40
C GLY A 79 -17.07 -0.18 -13.44
N VAL A 80 -17.17 0.52 -12.31
CA VAL A 80 -18.30 0.37 -11.37
C VAL A 80 -19.61 0.85 -11.99
N ILE A 81 -19.60 1.99 -12.68
CA ILE A 81 -20.78 2.51 -13.39
C ILE A 81 -21.21 1.54 -14.49
N MET A 82 -20.27 1.08 -15.32
CA MET A 82 -20.54 0.14 -16.40
C MET A 82 -21.11 -1.18 -15.88
N HIS A 83 -20.64 -1.69 -14.74
CA HIS A 83 -21.20 -2.91 -14.15
C HIS A 83 -22.68 -2.73 -13.78
N LEU A 84 -23.02 -1.61 -13.13
CA LEU A 84 -24.40 -1.30 -12.76
C LEU A 84 -25.30 -1.18 -13.99
N VAL A 85 -24.82 -0.51 -15.05
CA VAL A 85 -25.61 -0.28 -16.27
C VAL A 85 -25.79 -1.55 -17.09
N LEU A 86 -24.72 -2.34 -17.27
CA LEU A 86 -24.76 -3.53 -18.14
C LEU A 86 -25.46 -4.72 -17.50
N PHE A 87 -25.35 -4.88 -16.18
CA PHE A 87 -25.86 -6.06 -15.47
C PHE A 87 -27.07 -5.77 -14.56
N ASP A 88 -27.54 -4.51 -14.52
CA ASP A 88 -28.60 -4.01 -13.64
C ASP A 88 -28.48 -4.44 -12.16
N SER A 89 -27.24 -4.67 -11.70
CA SER A 89 -26.95 -5.27 -10.41
C SER A 89 -25.71 -4.66 -9.76
N ILE A 90 -25.64 -4.74 -8.44
CA ILE A 90 -24.51 -4.26 -7.64
C ILE A 90 -23.35 -5.26 -7.80
N PRO A 91 -22.11 -4.80 -8.10
CA PRO A 91 -20.98 -5.70 -8.20
C PRO A 91 -20.72 -6.42 -6.86
N PRO A 92 -20.16 -7.64 -6.86
CA PRO A 92 -19.79 -8.32 -5.62
C PRO A 92 -18.91 -7.43 -4.74
N LEU A 93 -19.36 -7.18 -3.51
CA LEU A 93 -18.67 -6.33 -2.55
C LEU A 93 -17.92 -7.17 -1.51
N ASP A 94 -16.78 -6.67 -1.04
CA ASP A 94 -16.09 -7.22 0.13
C ASP A 94 -16.82 -6.88 1.43
N SER A 95 -16.31 -7.35 2.57
CA SER A 95 -16.92 -7.10 3.89
C SER A 95 -16.97 -5.62 4.29
N GLN A 96 -16.22 -4.75 3.60
CA GLN A 96 -16.22 -3.31 3.83
C GLN A 96 -17.18 -2.57 2.87
N GLY A 97 -17.79 -3.27 1.92
CA GLY A 97 -18.67 -2.70 0.91
C GLY A 97 -17.93 -2.18 -0.33
N ARG A 98 -16.71 -2.64 -0.60
CA ARG A 98 -15.90 -2.24 -1.76
C ARG A 98 -16.02 -3.26 -2.90
N PRO A 99 -16.10 -2.85 -4.18
CA PRO A 99 -16.13 -3.77 -5.31
C PRO A 99 -14.91 -4.72 -5.34
N LYS A 100 -15.14 -6.03 -5.18
CA LYS A 100 -14.06 -7.04 -5.10
C LYS A 100 -13.14 -7.02 -6.32
N GLN A 101 -13.69 -6.73 -7.50
CA GLN A 101 -12.91 -6.66 -8.75
C GLN A 101 -11.74 -5.67 -8.67
N PHE A 102 -11.90 -4.57 -7.93
CA PHE A 102 -10.90 -3.50 -7.86
C PHE A 102 -10.17 -3.42 -6.52
N TYR A 103 -10.80 -3.93 -5.45
CA TYR A 103 -10.31 -3.84 -4.07
C TYR A 103 -10.08 -5.23 -3.44
N GLY A 104 -10.10 -6.31 -4.21
CA GLY A 104 -9.89 -7.67 -3.70
C GLY A 104 -8.45 -8.00 -3.35
N ASN A 105 -7.48 -7.33 -3.99
CA ASN A 105 -6.05 -7.53 -3.77
C ASN A 105 -5.41 -6.32 -3.10
N ARG A 106 -4.38 -6.58 -2.29
CA ARG A 106 -3.51 -5.51 -1.79
C ARG A 106 -2.59 -5.03 -2.90
N ILE A 107 -2.19 -3.76 -2.87
CA ILE A 107 -1.22 -3.19 -3.80
C ILE A 107 0.09 -3.98 -3.78
N HIS A 108 0.52 -4.47 -2.61
CA HIS A 108 1.75 -5.26 -2.50
C HIS A 108 1.69 -6.64 -3.17
N ASP A 109 0.50 -7.22 -3.28
CA ASP A 109 0.31 -8.53 -3.91
C ASP A 109 0.34 -8.43 -5.44
N THR A 110 0.26 -7.22 -5.98
CA THR A 110 0.27 -6.91 -7.42
C THR A 110 1.40 -5.96 -7.80
N CYS A 111 2.31 -5.64 -6.88
CA CYS A 111 3.37 -4.66 -7.10
C CYS A 111 4.49 -5.24 -7.95
N TYR A 112 4.87 -4.53 -9.03
CA TYR A 112 6.00 -4.93 -9.87
C TYR A 112 7.36 -4.94 -9.14
N ARG A 113 7.50 -4.17 -8.03
CA ARG A 113 8.70 -4.17 -7.18
C ARG A 113 8.73 -5.31 -6.15
N ARG A 114 7.78 -6.25 -6.18
CA ARG A 114 7.70 -7.36 -5.21
C ARG A 114 8.92 -8.28 -5.26
N ALA A 115 9.52 -8.50 -6.43
CA ALA A 115 10.76 -9.27 -6.56
C ALA A 115 11.89 -8.64 -5.71
N PHE A 116 12.07 -7.32 -5.77
CA PHE A 116 13.06 -6.61 -4.96
C PHE A 116 12.78 -6.70 -3.45
N PHE A 117 11.51 -6.66 -3.05
CA PHE A 117 11.11 -6.90 -1.66
C PHE A 117 11.57 -8.29 -1.19
N ASN A 118 11.31 -9.34 -1.99
CA ASN A 118 11.68 -10.73 -1.68
C ASN A 118 13.20 -11.00 -1.76
N ALA A 119 13.94 -10.16 -2.47
CA ALA A 119 15.41 -10.20 -2.52
C ALA A 119 16.06 -9.46 -1.34
N GLY A 120 15.30 -8.67 -0.57
CA GLY A 120 15.85 -7.78 0.45
C GLY A 120 16.48 -6.51 -0.13
N GLN A 121 16.17 -6.18 -1.38
CA GLN A 121 16.67 -5.00 -2.09
C GLN A 121 15.72 -3.81 -1.87
N PHE A 122 16.15 -2.87 -1.04
CA PHE A 122 15.34 -1.76 -0.57
C PHE A 122 15.97 -0.40 -0.85
N VAL A 123 15.11 0.57 -1.12
CA VAL A 123 15.45 1.98 -1.00
C VAL A 123 15.56 2.32 0.48
N GLU A 124 16.69 2.89 0.90
CA GLU A 124 16.94 3.32 2.28
C GLU A 124 16.66 4.83 2.45
N ARG A 125 16.94 5.61 1.39
CA ARG A 125 16.58 7.04 1.30
C ARG A 125 16.21 7.43 -0.12
N PHE A 126 15.43 8.50 -0.27
CA PHE A 126 15.12 9.03 -1.59
C PHE A 126 16.41 9.40 -2.35
N ASP A 127 16.42 9.09 -3.65
CA ASP A 127 17.55 9.29 -4.58
C ASP A 127 18.84 8.50 -4.27
N ASP A 128 18.79 7.46 -3.42
CA ASP A 128 19.90 6.51 -3.34
C ASP A 128 20.00 5.60 -4.57
N GLU A 129 21.06 4.79 -4.61
CA GLU A 129 21.28 3.83 -5.69
C GLU A 129 20.15 2.80 -5.82
N GLY A 130 19.49 2.45 -4.70
CA GLY A 130 18.31 1.60 -4.74
C GLY A 130 17.13 2.29 -5.42
N ALA A 131 16.91 3.58 -5.15
CA ALA A 131 15.87 4.37 -5.77
C ALA A 131 16.06 4.48 -7.28
N LYS A 132 17.29 4.78 -7.73
CA LYS A 132 17.67 4.84 -9.15
C LYS A 132 17.52 3.50 -9.87
N LYS A 133 17.73 2.39 -9.15
CA LYS A 133 17.52 1.01 -9.64
C LYS A 133 16.07 0.54 -9.54
N GLY A 134 15.17 1.34 -8.97
CA GLY A 134 13.76 0.97 -8.83
C GLY A 134 13.47 -0.09 -7.75
N TRP A 135 14.32 -0.20 -6.73
CA TRP A 135 14.16 -1.15 -5.62
C TRP A 135 12.93 -0.88 -4.76
N CYS A 136 12.63 -1.81 -3.84
CA CYS A 136 11.41 -1.76 -3.04
C CYS A 136 11.40 -0.55 -2.08
N LEU A 137 10.26 0.16 -2.04
CA LEU A 137 10.04 1.35 -1.21
C LEU A 137 9.55 1.02 0.22
N TYR A 138 9.58 -0.25 0.62
CA TYR A 138 9.06 -0.67 1.92
C TYR A 138 9.74 0.05 3.10
N LYS A 139 11.07 0.22 3.04
CA LYS A 139 11.82 0.84 4.14
C LYS A 139 11.60 2.35 4.26
N VAL A 140 11.20 3.03 3.18
CA VAL A 140 10.81 4.45 3.15
C VAL A 140 9.30 4.66 3.36
N GLY A 141 8.61 3.69 3.98
CA GLY A 141 7.23 3.86 4.48
C GLY A 141 6.11 3.41 3.55
N CYS A 142 6.40 2.69 2.46
CA CYS A 142 5.35 2.22 1.56
C CYS A 142 4.30 1.33 2.28
N ARG A 143 3.03 1.76 2.24
CA ARG A 143 1.87 1.09 2.86
C ARG A 143 1.13 0.14 1.94
N GLY A 144 1.66 -0.11 0.75
CA GLY A 144 1.10 -1.09 -0.19
C GLY A 144 0.76 -2.45 0.44
N PRO A 145 1.52 -2.97 1.44
CA PRO A 145 1.20 -4.23 2.10
C PRO A 145 -0.08 -4.25 2.93
N THR A 146 -0.67 -3.09 3.24
CA THR A 146 -1.90 -2.97 4.02
C THR A 146 -2.97 -2.18 3.27
N THR A 147 -2.84 -2.00 1.96
CA THR A 147 -3.74 -1.16 1.16
C THR A 147 -4.32 -1.95 0.00
N TYR A 148 -5.65 -2.02 -0.06
CA TYR A 148 -6.42 -2.63 -1.13
C TYR A 148 -6.75 -1.58 -2.19
N ASN A 149 -6.29 -1.80 -3.41
CA ASN A 149 -6.57 -0.97 -4.58
C ASN A 149 -6.03 -1.65 -5.85
N SER A 150 -6.41 -1.12 -7.01
CA SER A 150 -5.95 -1.58 -8.32
C SER A 150 -4.73 -0.82 -8.86
N CYS A 151 -4.08 0.04 -8.06
CA CYS A 151 -2.93 0.84 -8.53
C CYS A 151 -1.75 -0.02 -9.04
N GLY A 152 -1.52 -1.20 -8.45
CA GLY A 152 -0.48 -2.13 -8.91
C GLY A 152 -0.84 -2.88 -10.19
N ASN A 153 -2.14 -3.01 -10.49
CA ASN A 153 -2.69 -3.75 -11.65
C ASN A 153 -2.94 -2.82 -12.84
N ILE A 154 -3.90 -1.91 -12.68
CA ILE A 154 -4.45 -1.03 -13.72
C ILE A 154 -3.62 0.26 -13.82
N ARG A 155 -2.98 0.66 -12.72
CA ARG A 155 -2.24 1.92 -12.59
C ARG A 155 -3.15 3.14 -12.78
N TRP A 156 -2.57 4.30 -13.08
CA TRP A 156 -3.25 5.57 -13.31
C TRP A 156 -2.99 6.07 -14.72
N TYR A 157 -3.96 6.82 -15.26
CA TYR A 157 -3.90 7.49 -16.55
C TYR A 157 -3.64 6.51 -17.71
N ASN A 158 -4.60 5.64 -18.02
CA ASN A 158 -4.49 4.63 -19.08
C ASN A 158 -3.26 3.72 -18.91
N GLY A 159 -2.97 3.32 -17.66
CA GLY A 159 -1.84 2.41 -17.39
C GLY A 159 -0.46 3.08 -17.32
N LEU A 160 -0.38 4.41 -17.41
CA LEU A 160 0.90 5.14 -17.50
C LEU A 160 1.80 4.89 -16.28
N SER A 161 1.31 5.20 -15.08
CA SER A 161 2.12 5.09 -13.85
C SER A 161 1.26 5.00 -12.60
N TYR A 162 1.87 4.86 -11.44
CA TYR A 162 1.23 4.95 -10.11
C TYR A 162 2.29 5.34 -9.07
N PRO A 163 1.94 5.70 -7.82
CA PRO A 163 2.90 6.28 -6.87
C PRO A 163 4.21 5.50 -6.72
N ILE A 164 4.13 4.17 -6.58
CA ILE A 164 5.32 3.33 -6.40
C ILE A 164 6.19 3.31 -7.67
N GLN A 165 5.59 3.28 -8.86
CA GLN A 165 6.34 3.35 -10.11
C GLN A 165 7.05 4.70 -10.27
N ALA A 166 6.39 5.79 -9.84
CA ALA A 166 6.96 7.13 -9.82
C ALA A 166 7.98 7.37 -8.67
N GLY A 167 8.29 6.35 -7.86
CA GLY A 167 9.33 6.42 -6.84
C GLY A 167 8.85 6.77 -5.43
N HIS A 168 7.55 7.00 -5.21
CA HIS A 168 7.01 7.27 -3.88
C HIS A 168 6.23 6.08 -3.30
N GLY A 169 6.43 5.79 -2.00
CA GLY A 169 5.69 4.74 -1.32
C GLY A 169 4.18 4.97 -1.37
N CYS A 170 3.39 3.91 -1.40
CA CYS A 170 1.94 4.02 -1.24
C CYS A 170 1.61 4.63 0.13
N ILE A 171 0.74 5.64 0.18
CA ILE A 171 0.28 6.27 1.43
C ILE A 171 -0.96 5.61 2.04
N GLY A 172 -1.53 4.63 1.35
CA GLY A 172 -2.72 3.92 1.80
C GLY A 172 -4.03 4.67 1.62
N CYS A 173 -4.12 5.56 0.63
CA CYS A 173 -5.24 6.50 0.47
C CYS A 173 -6.63 5.88 0.27
N SER A 174 -6.74 4.57 -0.01
CA SER A 174 -8.02 3.85 -0.11
C SER A 174 -8.44 3.12 1.18
N GLU A 175 -7.60 3.11 2.20
CA GLU A 175 -7.93 2.53 3.49
C GLU A 175 -8.58 3.57 4.42
N ASP A 176 -9.40 3.05 5.34
CA ASP A 176 -9.96 3.86 6.41
C ASP A 176 -8.85 4.42 7.31
N ASN A 177 -9.06 5.63 7.82
CA ASN A 177 -8.17 6.31 8.76
C ASN A 177 -6.71 6.49 8.30
N PHE A 178 -6.42 6.42 6.99
CA PHE A 178 -5.02 6.39 6.52
C PHE A 178 -4.20 7.65 6.88
N TRP A 179 -4.87 8.81 7.01
CA TRP A 179 -4.24 10.07 7.42
C TRP A 179 -3.66 10.02 8.84
N ASP A 180 -4.39 9.41 9.77
CA ASP A 180 -4.02 9.34 11.19
C ASP A 180 -3.19 8.10 11.54
N ASN A 181 -3.00 7.19 10.59
CA ASN A 181 -2.05 6.09 10.73
C ASN A 181 -0.59 6.57 10.54
N GLY A 182 -0.24 7.80 10.91
CA GLY A 182 1.06 8.44 10.62
C GLY A 182 2.26 7.94 11.46
N PRO A 183 3.50 8.31 11.07
CA PRO A 183 3.85 9.12 9.89
C PRO A 183 3.98 8.28 8.61
N PHE A 184 3.83 8.90 7.42
CA PHE A 184 3.85 8.19 6.13
C PHE A 184 5.18 7.53 5.78
N TYR A 185 6.30 8.06 6.28
CA TYR A 185 7.64 7.57 5.97
C TYR A 185 8.15 6.48 6.93
N HIS A 186 7.27 6.01 7.82
CA HIS A 186 7.53 4.87 8.69
C HIS A 186 6.67 3.68 8.27
N ARG A 187 7.20 2.48 8.51
CA ARG A 187 6.46 1.24 8.25
C ARG A 187 5.31 1.14 9.24
N LEU A 188 4.11 0.86 8.74
CA LEU A 188 2.95 0.58 9.59
C LEU A 188 3.08 -0.77 10.30
N THR A 189 3.53 -1.78 9.56
CA THR A 189 3.71 -3.14 10.06
C THR A 189 5.07 -3.65 9.68
N THR A 190 5.73 -4.33 10.62
CA THR A 190 6.93 -5.12 10.33
C THR A 190 6.49 -6.44 9.74
N ILE A 191 6.64 -6.58 8.43
CA ILE A 191 6.37 -7.82 7.71
C ILE A 191 7.68 -8.58 7.66
N PRO A 192 7.71 -9.87 8.02
CA PRO A 192 8.88 -10.71 7.80
C PRO A 192 9.30 -10.62 6.34
N VAL A 193 10.46 -10.03 6.08
CA VAL A 193 11.00 -9.89 4.74
C VAL A 193 11.64 -11.23 4.37
N PRO A 194 11.16 -11.93 3.33
CA PRO A 194 11.93 -13.02 2.74
C PRO A 194 13.21 -12.39 2.21
N SER A 195 14.37 -12.80 2.71
CA SER A 195 15.68 -12.23 2.34
C SER A 195 16.48 -13.25 1.54
N VAL A 196 15.90 -13.78 0.45
CA VAL A 196 16.44 -14.94 -0.26
C VAL A 196 17.86 -14.68 -0.77
N GLU A 197 18.08 -13.56 -1.45
CA GLU A 197 19.41 -13.20 -1.97
C GLU A 197 20.35 -12.71 -0.86
N ALA A 198 19.90 -11.82 0.02
CA ALA A 198 20.73 -11.35 1.13
C ALA A 198 21.17 -12.48 2.09
N ASN A 199 20.41 -13.58 2.19
CA ASN A 199 20.82 -14.78 2.90
C ASN A 199 21.87 -15.57 2.11
N ALA A 200 21.70 -15.71 0.79
CA ALA A 200 22.66 -16.39 -0.08
C ALA A 200 24.04 -15.72 -0.05
N ASP A 201 24.10 -14.38 -0.13
CA ASP A 201 25.35 -13.63 -0.06
C ASP A 201 26.05 -13.82 1.28
N LYS A 202 25.31 -13.76 2.40
CA LYS A 202 25.87 -14.00 3.74
C LYS A 202 26.43 -15.42 3.90
N VAL A 203 25.69 -16.42 3.41
CA VAL A 203 26.15 -17.82 3.44
C VAL A 203 27.38 -17.97 2.54
N GLY A 204 27.37 -17.40 1.34
CA GLY A 204 28.49 -17.42 0.40
C GLY A 204 29.75 -16.80 1.01
N MET A 205 29.63 -15.62 1.62
CA MET A 205 30.73 -14.97 2.35
C MET A 205 31.26 -15.82 3.49
N ALA A 206 30.38 -16.42 4.30
CA ALA A 206 30.78 -17.26 5.41
C ALA A 206 31.54 -18.51 4.94
N VAL A 207 31.04 -19.19 3.90
CA VAL A 207 31.69 -20.37 3.30
C VAL A 207 33.04 -20.00 2.69
N ALA A 208 33.11 -18.89 1.94
CA ALA A 208 34.36 -18.42 1.35
C ALA A 208 35.41 -18.08 2.43
N ALA A 209 35.00 -17.40 3.51
CA ALA A 209 35.89 -17.07 4.61
C ALA A 209 36.39 -18.34 5.33
N ALA A 210 35.51 -19.32 5.58
CA ALA A 210 35.88 -20.59 6.18
C ALA A 210 36.85 -21.39 5.30
N ALA A 211 36.60 -21.44 3.99
CA ALA A 211 37.48 -22.11 3.03
C ALA A 211 38.86 -21.44 2.96
N ALA A 212 38.91 -20.11 2.93
CA ALA A 212 40.17 -19.36 2.94
C ALA A 212 40.96 -19.61 4.23
N ALA A 213 40.31 -19.56 5.40
CA ALA A 213 40.94 -19.87 6.67
C ALA A 213 41.47 -21.32 6.70
N GLY A 214 40.68 -22.28 6.21
CA GLY A 214 41.08 -23.68 6.08
C GLY A 214 42.31 -23.86 5.19
N ALA A 215 42.35 -23.18 4.04
CA ALA A 215 43.49 -23.21 3.12
C ALA A 215 44.76 -22.62 3.75
N VAL A 216 44.64 -21.50 4.48
CA VAL A 216 45.75 -20.88 5.22
C VAL A 216 46.28 -21.84 6.30
N VAL A 217 45.39 -22.40 7.12
CA VAL A 217 45.75 -23.36 8.17
C VAL A 217 46.44 -24.59 7.57
N HIS A 218 45.90 -25.15 6.48
CA HIS A 218 46.51 -26.28 5.79
C HIS A 218 47.91 -25.94 5.25
N GLY A 219 48.08 -24.76 4.65
CA GLY A 219 49.38 -24.29 4.16
C GLY A 219 50.42 -24.12 5.26
N VAL A 220 50.04 -23.55 6.42
CA VAL A 220 50.92 -23.42 7.60
C VAL A 220 51.32 -24.78 8.14
N ILE A 221 50.37 -25.70 8.31
CA ILE A 221 50.65 -27.07 8.82
C ILE A 221 51.56 -27.83 7.85
N SER A 222 51.29 -27.77 6.54
CA SER A 222 52.14 -28.42 5.53
C SER A 222 53.57 -27.87 5.54
N LYS A 223 53.75 -26.55 5.72
CA LYS A 223 55.09 -25.93 5.83
C LYS A 223 55.82 -26.29 7.13
N LEU A 224 55.10 -26.46 8.24
CA LEU A 224 55.68 -26.94 9.49
C LEU A 224 56.08 -28.42 9.40
N ARG A 225 55.27 -29.26 8.73
CA ARG A 225 55.58 -30.68 8.50
C ARG A 225 56.69 -30.90 7.47
N SER A 226 56.85 -30.01 6.49
CA SER A 226 57.89 -30.14 5.46
C SER A 226 59.25 -29.58 5.88
N LYS A 227 59.37 -28.96 7.07
CA LYS A 227 60.69 -28.64 7.64
C LYS A 227 61.41 -29.95 7.97
N PRO A 228 62.57 -30.24 7.35
CA PRO A 228 63.35 -31.42 7.70
C PRO A 228 63.88 -31.26 9.13
N ASN A 229 63.85 -32.35 9.91
CA ASN A 229 64.58 -32.45 11.17
C ASN A 229 66.06 -32.15 10.89
N ARG A 230 66.50 -30.94 11.19
CA ARG A 230 67.92 -30.63 11.34
C ARG A 230 68.28 -30.87 12.80
N GLY A 231 68.72 -32.09 13.06
CA GLY A 231 69.33 -32.54 14.32
C GLY A 231 69.46 -34.06 14.24
N GLY A 232 70.63 -34.67 14.36
CA GLY A 232 71.98 -34.21 14.63
C GLY A 232 72.95 -35.39 14.45
N GLU A 233 74.25 -35.08 14.49
CA GLU A 233 75.44 -35.96 14.55
C GLU A 233 75.60 -37.07 13.48
#